data_AF-A0A970N9A5-F1
#
_entry.id   AF-A0A970N9A5-F1
#
_cell.length_a   1.000
_cell.length_b   1.000
_cell.length_c   1.000
_cell.angle_alpha   90.00
_cell.angle_beta   90.00
_cell.angle_gamma   90.00
#
_symmetry.space_group_name_H-M   'P 1'
#
loop_
_entity.id
_entity.type
_entity.pdbx_description
1 polymer ?
#
loop_
_entity_poly.entity_id
_entity_poly.type
_entity_poly.pdbx_seq_one_letter_code
_entity_poly.pdbx_strand_id
1 'polypeptide(L)'
;FECPDCGGIITGFTTQSVFICEYCGNKIMATEVFASGAYGENLIFGYDFNMYKQALPFKITRAQAVEQLRRLVRENRDDFAGEDIEQRVESDLQAIYLPYLVEDFSLRTIVDTERGRFNLYHDRINWGLPQSTLFDIYLLNKLNPWDYGETAPFTPAFLEKDVQIFAPMNDEQLWTEPYRILYRDIPEMLNSEFGLNDVELLKWMTDSRRHQNSGINLPIWFLDKASEAKESDLQIRMAVNGQTGKAVALFLQAGKKDYTRTLDLYPPPEMSDESTIYSQPIAIEYKKEPFLFQASDINQVLGKHRSKFRRRFDRSGSMKYRTFVALCIHIALGLALSIFALSSSELRAEGVFGTVAASFFLAALSFGLTVAIMKGFDNLKIISARIKRSIRRFNRH
;
A
#
# COMPACT_ATOMS: atom_id res chain seq x y z
N PHE A 1 15.18 49.27 0.83
CA PHE A 1 13.74 49.59 0.66
C PHE A 1 13.00 49.19 1.94
N GLU A 2 11.77 49.65 2.15
CA GLU A 2 11.00 49.34 3.36
C GLU A 2 10.30 47.97 3.23
N CYS A 3 10.30 47.21 4.32
CA CYS A 3 9.58 45.95 4.42
C CYS A 3 8.06 46.19 4.31
N PRO A 4 7.34 45.64 3.31
CA PRO A 4 5.89 45.77 3.22
C PRO A 4 5.13 45.18 4.43
N ASP A 5 5.73 44.24 5.15
CA ASP A 5 5.06 43.57 6.27
C ASP A 5 5.26 44.25 7.63
N CYS A 6 6.41 44.87 7.88
CA CYS A 6 6.74 45.46 9.19
C CYS A 6 7.29 46.90 9.13
N GLY A 7 7.47 47.48 7.96
CA GLY A 7 8.04 48.82 7.77
C GLY A 7 9.55 48.93 8.07
N GLY A 8 10.21 47.84 8.46
CA GLY A 8 11.65 47.81 8.71
C GLY A 8 12.48 48.11 7.46
N ILE A 9 13.59 48.85 7.62
CA ILE A 9 14.47 49.21 6.50
C ILE A 9 15.32 48.00 6.11
N ILE A 10 15.27 47.64 4.84
CA ILE A 10 16.01 46.52 4.25
C ILE A 10 17.13 47.04 3.36
N THR A 11 18.34 46.52 3.58
CA THR A 11 19.55 46.84 2.82
C THR A 11 20.13 45.60 2.13
N GLY A 12 20.80 45.81 1.01
CA GLY A 12 21.80 44.88 0.49
C GLY A 12 22.19 45.15 -0.96
N PHE A 13 22.74 44.15 -1.64
CA PHE A 13 23.47 44.33 -2.90
C PHE A 13 22.56 44.49 -4.11
N THR A 14 22.99 45.27 -5.11
CA THR A 14 22.23 45.48 -6.36
C THR A 14 22.09 44.22 -7.21
N THR A 15 22.85 43.17 -6.93
CA THR A 15 22.79 41.87 -7.61
C THR A 15 21.91 40.85 -6.87
N GLN A 16 21.34 41.21 -5.72
CA GLN A 16 20.51 40.30 -4.93
C GLN A 16 19.03 40.50 -5.25
N SER A 17 18.32 39.39 -5.44
CA SER A 17 16.89 39.38 -5.78
C SER A 17 16.00 38.92 -4.62
N VAL A 18 16.63 38.41 -3.55
CA VAL A 18 16.00 37.99 -2.29
C VAL A 18 16.67 38.74 -1.14
N PHE A 19 15.85 39.30 -0.27
CA PHE A 19 16.25 40.09 0.88
C PHE A 19 15.62 39.48 2.13
N ILE A 20 16.33 39.39 3.25
CA ILE A 20 15.74 38.98 4.52
C ILE A 20 15.57 40.23 5.37
N CYS A 21 14.36 40.49 5.83
CA CYS A 21 14.12 41.57 6.77
C CYS A 21 14.66 41.18 8.14
N GLU A 22 15.68 41.89 8.63
CA GLU A 22 16.28 41.62 9.94
C GLU A 22 15.31 41.87 11.11
N TYR A 23 14.23 42.61 10.88
CA TYR A 23 13.26 42.98 11.91
C TYR A 23 12.18 41.93 12.13
N CYS A 24 11.61 41.35 11.07
CA CYS A 24 10.53 40.37 11.16
C CYS A 24 10.91 38.97 10.64
N GLY A 25 12.12 38.81 10.08
CA GLY A 25 12.58 37.57 9.47
C GLY A 25 11.98 37.26 8.10
N ASN A 26 11.03 38.08 7.61
CA ASN A 26 10.39 37.82 6.32
C ASN A 26 11.36 37.99 5.15
N LYS A 27 11.31 37.03 4.22
CA LYS A 27 12.00 37.10 2.94
C LYS A 27 11.19 37.98 1.97
N ILE A 28 11.81 39.01 1.42
CA ILE A 28 11.21 39.99 0.53
C ILE A 28 11.98 39.98 -0.78
N MET A 29 11.28 39.89 -1.90
CA MET A 29 11.87 39.78 -3.22
C MET A 29 11.45 40.95 -4.09
N ALA A 30 12.31 41.34 -5.03
CA ALA A 30 12.05 42.47 -5.91
C ALA A 30 10.95 42.14 -6.94
N THR A 31 9.81 42.84 -6.85
CA THR A 31 8.57 42.57 -7.61
C THR A 31 8.73 42.66 -9.14
N GLU A 32 9.65 43.50 -9.64
CA GLU A 32 9.89 43.70 -11.07
C GLU A 32 10.62 42.51 -11.74
N VAL A 33 11.47 41.80 -10.98
CA VAL A 33 12.17 40.59 -11.45
C VAL A 33 11.19 39.41 -11.56
N PHE A 34 10.14 39.40 -10.72
CA PHE A 34 9.08 38.40 -10.76
C PHE A 34 8.16 38.58 -11.97
N ALA A 35 7.71 39.81 -12.24
CA ALA A 35 6.81 40.10 -13.36
C ALA A 35 7.42 39.81 -14.74
N SER A 36 8.75 39.82 -14.84
CA SER A 36 9.48 39.54 -16.08
C SER A 36 9.80 38.05 -16.28
N GLY A 37 9.71 37.21 -15.25
CA GLY A 37 10.14 35.81 -15.30
C GLY A 37 11.65 35.63 -15.54
N ALA A 38 12.45 36.70 -15.46
CA ALA A 38 13.87 36.74 -15.80
C ALA A 38 14.78 36.27 -14.65
N TYR A 39 14.29 35.32 -13.84
CA TYR A 39 15.07 34.69 -12.79
C TYR A 39 15.96 33.62 -13.42
N GLY A 40 17.27 33.83 -13.43
CA GLY A 40 18.21 32.82 -13.91
C GLY A 40 18.24 31.61 -12.97
N GLU A 41 18.22 30.40 -13.53
CA GLU A 41 18.34 29.12 -12.79
C GLU A 41 19.60 29.09 -11.90
N ASN A 42 20.64 29.86 -12.26
CA ASN A 42 21.90 30.01 -11.55
C ASN A 42 21.80 30.71 -10.17
N LEU A 43 20.64 31.27 -9.81
CA LEU A 43 20.42 31.94 -8.52
C LEU A 43 19.73 31.03 -7.48
N ILE A 44 19.34 29.81 -7.86
CA ILE A 44 18.82 28.81 -6.92
C ILE A 44 20.03 28.15 -6.21
N PHE A 45 20.19 28.41 -4.92
CA PHE A 45 21.22 27.75 -4.12
C PHE A 45 20.89 26.25 -4.00
N GLY A 46 21.81 25.37 -4.43
CA GLY A 46 21.56 23.93 -4.49
C GLY A 46 20.87 23.44 -5.77
N TYR A 47 20.78 24.27 -6.82
CA TYR A 47 20.34 23.83 -8.14
C TYR A 47 21.27 22.76 -8.71
N ASP A 48 20.76 21.53 -8.80
CA ASP A 48 21.41 20.43 -9.50
C ASP A 48 20.82 20.35 -10.92
N PHE A 49 21.65 20.11 -11.93
CA PHE A 49 21.18 19.86 -13.30
C PHE A 49 20.26 18.64 -13.40
N ASN A 50 20.29 17.76 -12.40
CA ASN A 50 19.40 16.60 -12.24
C ASN A 50 18.05 16.96 -11.62
N MET A 51 17.82 18.20 -11.21
CA MET A 51 16.51 18.63 -10.72
C MET A 51 15.45 18.49 -11.81
N TYR A 52 14.26 18.08 -11.39
CA TYR A 52 13.13 17.99 -12.30
C TYR A 52 12.64 19.37 -12.71
N LYS A 53 12.35 19.52 -13.99
CA LYS A 53 11.99 20.81 -14.61
C LYS A 53 10.50 21.13 -14.52
N GLN A 54 9.72 20.23 -13.94
CA GLN A 54 8.28 20.36 -13.78
C GLN A 54 7.92 20.35 -12.29
N ALA A 55 6.87 21.05 -11.93
CA ALA A 55 6.34 21.05 -10.58
C ALA A 55 4.83 21.28 -10.55
N LEU A 56 4.18 20.82 -9.49
CA LEU A 56 2.81 21.23 -9.15
C LEU A 56 2.83 22.42 -8.17
N PRO A 57 1.95 23.41 -8.34
CA PRO A 57 1.90 24.53 -7.41
C PRO A 57 1.28 24.12 -6.06
N PHE A 58 1.70 24.76 -4.98
CA PHE A 58 0.93 24.76 -3.73
C PHE A 58 -0.41 25.46 -3.98
N LYS A 59 -1.51 24.73 -3.87
CA LYS A 59 -2.87 25.29 -3.89
C LYS A 59 -3.36 25.62 -2.49
N ILE A 60 -3.01 24.79 -1.51
CA ILE A 60 -3.40 24.99 -0.12
C ILE A 60 -2.33 25.79 0.62
N THR A 61 -2.79 26.78 1.38
CA THR A 61 -1.95 27.61 2.23
C THR A 61 -1.47 26.85 3.46
N ARG A 62 -0.41 27.36 4.11
CA ARG A 62 0.07 26.82 5.40
C ARG A 62 -1.05 26.75 6.45
N ALA A 63 -1.87 27.80 6.55
CA ALA A 63 -2.98 27.85 7.50
C ALA A 63 -4.02 26.75 7.22
N GLN A 64 -4.33 26.48 5.96
CA GLN A 64 -5.20 25.36 5.58
C GLN A 64 -4.57 24.01 5.91
N ALA A 65 -3.28 23.83 5.63
CA ALA A 65 -2.54 22.60 5.97
C ALA A 65 -2.54 22.33 7.49
N VAL A 66 -2.25 23.36 8.29
CA VAL A 66 -2.30 23.33 9.76
C VAL A 66 -3.69 22.90 10.24
N GLU A 67 -4.75 23.52 9.73
CA GLU A 67 -6.11 23.16 10.12
C GLU A 67 -6.48 21.73 9.70
N GLN A 68 -6.04 21.26 8.53
CA GLN A 68 -6.26 19.87 8.12
C GLN A 68 -5.55 18.88 9.06
N LEU A 69 -4.31 19.15 9.45
CA LEU A 69 -3.60 18.31 10.42
C LEU A 69 -4.28 18.34 11.79
N ARG A 70 -4.73 19.51 12.26
CA ARG A 70 -5.52 19.60 13.51
C ARG A 70 -6.82 18.80 13.43
N ARG A 71 -7.53 18.83 12.30
CA ARG A 71 -8.72 17.99 12.10
C ARG A 71 -8.38 16.50 12.17
N LEU A 72 -7.33 16.07 11.47
CA LEU A 72 -6.86 14.68 11.52
C LEU A 72 -6.55 14.23 12.95
N VAL A 73 -5.90 15.08 13.74
CA VAL A 73 -5.62 14.82 15.17
C VAL A 73 -6.91 14.74 15.97
N ARG A 74 -7.85 15.67 15.78
CA ARG A 74 -9.12 15.68 16.51
C ARG A 74 -10.02 14.48 16.20
N GLU A 75 -9.97 13.94 14.98
CA GLU A 75 -10.73 12.74 14.59
C GLU A 75 -10.08 11.44 15.09
N ASN A 76 -8.81 11.46 15.47
CA ASN A 76 -8.04 10.29 15.90
C ASN A 76 -7.34 10.54 17.25
N ARG A 77 -7.97 11.28 18.18
CA ARG A 77 -7.33 11.76 19.44
C ARG A 77 -6.58 10.69 20.22
N ASP A 78 -7.13 9.48 20.29
CA ASP A 78 -6.54 8.36 21.03
C ASP A 78 -5.17 7.95 20.47
N ASP A 79 -4.95 8.07 19.15
CA ASP A 79 -3.68 7.75 18.51
C ASP A 79 -2.58 8.78 18.81
N PHE A 80 -2.96 10.01 19.18
CA PHE A 80 -2.05 11.14 19.45
C PHE A 80 -1.91 11.48 20.94
N ALA A 81 -2.44 10.65 21.83
CA ALA A 81 -2.45 10.94 23.26
C ALA A 81 -1.03 11.09 23.85
N GLY A 82 -0.82 12.16 24.63
CA GLY A 82 0.45 12.44 25.31
C GLY A 82 1.48 13.20 24.47
N GLU A 83 1.08 13.68 23.29
CA GLU A 83 1.96 14.34 22.34
C GLU A 83 1.54 15.78 22.06
N ASP A 84 2.51 16.70 22.05
CA ASP A 84 2.25 18.12 21.75
C ASP A 84 2.18 18.38 20.24
N ILE A 85 1.38 17.60 19.53
CA ILE A 85 1.28 17.67 18.07
C ILE A 85 0.62 18.97 17.63
N GLU A 86 -0.36 19.49 18.38
CA GLU A 86 -1.07 20.71 17.98
C GLU A 86 -0.17 21.95 17.98
N GLN A 87 0.73 22.10 18.96
CA GLN A 87 1.70 23.19 18.98
C GLN A 87 2.73 23.02 17.85
N ARG A 88 3.23 21.80 17.66
CA ARG A 88 4.26 21.50 16.64
C ARG A 88 3.77 21.63 15.22
N VAL A 89 2.51 21.28 14.94
CA VAL A 89 1.89 21.55 13.64
C VAL A 89 1.92 23.05 13.35
N GLU A 90 1.78 23.91 14.35
CA GLU A 90 1.85 25.36 14.16
C GLU A 90 3.29 25.88 14.01
N SER A 91 4.25 25.36 14.76
CA SER A 91 5.63 25.88 14.76
C SER A 91 6.54 25.24 13.71
N ASP A 92 6.44 23.92 13.52
CA ASP A 92 7.47 23.11 12.87
C ASP A 92 7.08 22.66 11.46
N LEU A 93 5.85 22.93 11.01
CA LEU A 93 5.39 22.51 9.69
C LEU A 93 6.17 23.24 8.58
N GLN A 94 6.84 22.46 7.74
CA GLN A 94 7.69 22.92 6.65
C GLN A 94 7.01 22.74 5.29
N ALA A 95 7.28 23.65 4.36
CA ALA A 95 6.92 23.48 2.96
C ALA A 95 8.09 22.87 2.20
N ILE A 96 7.86 21.77 1.49
CA ILE A 96 8.90 21.10 0.72
C ILE A 96 8.41 20.74 -0.69
N TYR A 97 9.33 20.74 -1.65
CA TYR A 97 9.20 20.13 -2.95
C TYR A 97 10.01 18.83 -2.98
N LEU A 98 9.31 17.71 -3.18
CA LEU A 98 9.96 16.40 -3.33
C LEU A 98 9.93 15.93 -4.79
N PRO A 99 11.02 15.33 -5.28
CA PRO A 99 11.10 14.80 -6.63
C PRO A 99 10.35 13.47 -6.69
N TYR A 100 9.51 13.32 -7.71
CA TYR A 100 8.72 12.12 -7.99
C TYR A 100 8.84 11.72 -9.46
N LEU A 101 8.70 10.43 -9.72
CA LEU A 101 8.43 9.89 -11.05
C LEU A 101 6.96 9.55 -11.18
N VAL A 102 6.35 9.98 -12.28
CA VAL A 102 4.98 9.63 -12.65
C VAL A 102 4.98 8.42 -13.59
N GLU A 103 4.33 7.34 -13.16
CA GLU A 103 4.28 6.09 -13.90
C GLU A 103 2.89 5.46 -13.89
N ASP A 104 2.53 4.76 -14.95
CA ASP A 104 1.40 3.83 -14.94
C ASP A 104 1.91 2.46 -14.49
N PHE A 105 1.23 1.87 -13.51
CA PHE A 105 1.65 0.63 -12.89
C PHE A 105 0.49 -0.37 -12.85
N SER A 106 0.66 -1.47 -13.56
CA SER A 106 -0.29 -2.58 -13.60
C SER A 106 0.25 -3.76 -12.81
N LEU A 107 -0.57 -4.28 -11.90
CA LEU A 107 -0.25 -5.46 -11.10
C LEU A 107 -1.24 -6.58 -11.37
N ARG A 108 -0.69 -7.77 -11.62
CA ARG A 108 -1.39 -9.04 -11.48
C ARG A 108 -0.76 -9.87 -10.38
N THR A 109 -1.53 -10.31 -9.39
CA THR A 109 -1.02 -11.14 -8.30
C THR A 109 -1.95 -12.29 -7.91
N ILE A 110 -1.39 -13.38 -7.42
CA ILE A 110 -2.16 -14.46 -6.80
C ILE A 110 -2.31 -14.12 -5.31
N VAL A 111 -3.54 -13.87 -4.90
CA VAL A 111 -3.88 -13.55 -3.51
C VAL A 111 -4.43 -14.80 -2.83
N ASP A 112 -3.90 -15.11 -1.65
CA ASP A 112 -4.39 -16.16 -0.77
C ASP A 112 -4.96 -15.55 0.50
N THR A 113 -6.26 -15.76 0.74
CA THR A 113 -6.98 -15.20 1.89
C THR A 113 -7.62 -16.31 2.72
N GLU A 114 -8.13 -15.96 3.89
CA GLU A 114 -9.01 -16.82 4.68
C GLU A 114 -10.29 -17.21 3.92
N ARG A 115 -10.71 -16.48 2.88
CA ARG A 115 -11.91 -16.79 2.10
C ARG A 115 -11.65 -17.46 0.77
N GLY A 116 -10.42 -17.52 0.27
CA GLY A 116 -10.14 -18.21 -0.98
C GLY A 116 -8.82 -17.80 -1.60
N ARG A 117 -8.50 -18.40 -2.75
CA ARG A 117 -7.35 -18.01 -3.56
C ARG A 117 -7.86 -17.58 -4.93
N PHE A 118 -7.41 -16.42 -5.40
CA PHE A 118 -7.82 -15.86 -6.68
C PHE A 118 -6.68 -15.03 -7.29
N ASN A 119 -6.74 -14.76 -8.59
CA ASN A 119 -5.85 -13.79 -9.22
C ASN A 119 -6.50 -12.42 -9.10
N LEU A 120 -5.76 -11.46 -8.58
CA LEU A 120 -6.11 -10.05 -8.50
C LEU A 120 -5.44 -9.31 -9.65
N TYR A 121 -6.16 -8.35 -10.23
CA TYR A 121 -5.63 -7.33 -11.11
C TYR A 121 -5.97 -5.94 -10.56
N HIS A 122 -5.00 -5.03 -10.59
CA HIS A 122 -5.13 -3.67 -10.08
C HIS A 122 -4.17 -2.75 -10.83
N ASP A 123 -4.68 -1.59 -11.24
CA ASP A 123 -3.93 -0.55 -11.93
C ASP A 123 -3.81 0.72 -11.08
N ARG A 124 -2.65 1.36 -11.16
CA ARG A 124 -2.40 2.71 -10.67
C ARG A 124 -1.92 3.54 -11.85
N ILE A 125 -2.77 4.44 -12.32
CA ILE A 125 -2.49 5.34 -13.45
C ILE A 125 -2.01 6.67 -12.90
N ASN A 126 -1.01 7.27 -13.56
CA ASN A 126 -0.37 8.50 -13.09
C ASN A 126 0.08 8.40 -11.62
N TRP A 127 0.67 7.26 -11.25
CA TRP A 127 1.09 7.02 -9.89
C TRP A 127 2.40 7.78 -9.60
N GLY A 128 2.36 8.68 -8.62
CA GLY A 128 3.54 9.37 -8.14
C GLY A 128 4.38 8.46 -7.23
N LEU A 129 5.58 8.14 -7.68
CA LEU A 129 6.60 7.41 -6.93
C LEU A 129 7.69 8.38 -6.44
N PRO A 130 7.95 8.48 -5.12
CA PRO A 130 8.99 9.37 -4.60
C PRO A 130 10.38 8.95 -5.12
N GLN A 131 11.27 9.92 -5.27
CA GLN A 131 12.68 9.70 -5.67
C GLN A 131 13.62 10.14 -4.54
N SER A 132 13.22 9.91 -3.29
CA SER A 132 13.99 10.25 -2.10
C SER A 132 13.79 9.21 -1.02
N THR A 133 14.89 8.70 -0.47
CA THR A 133 14.89 7.75 0.66
C THR A 133 14.99 8.43 2.02
N LEU A 134 15.07 9.78 2.05
CA LEU A 134 15.08 10.57 3.29
C LEU A 134 13.71 10.58 3.99
N PHE A 135 12.65 10.33 3.24
CA PHE A 135 11.27 10.40 3.71
C PHE A 135 10.63 9.02 3.68
N ASP A 136 9.61 8.83 4.50
CA ASP A 136 8.93 7.55 4.55
C ASP A 136 8.05 7.33 3.30
N ILE A 137 8.44 6.36 2.47
CA ILE A 137 7.72 5.99 1.23
C ILE A 137 6.24 5.70 1.47
N TYR A 138 5.93 5.20 2.66
CA TYR A 138 4.59 4.82 3.03
C TYR A 138 3.70 5.99 3.40
N LEU A 139 4.27 7.03 4.01
CA LEU A 139 3.60 8.31 4.25
C LEU A 139 3.36 9.00 2.91
N LEU A 140 4.43 9.11 2.12
CA LEU A 140 4.44 9.79 0.83
C LEU A 140 3.45 9.19 -0.17
N ASN A 141 3.37 7.86 -0.24
CA ASN A 141 2.42 7.20 -1.13
C ASN A 141 0.95 7.47 -0.73
N LYS A 142 0.64 7.67 0.55
CA LYS A 142 -0.74 7.97 0.99
C LYS A 142 -1.17 9.41 0.68
N LEU A 143 -0.27 10.29 0.22
CA LEU A 143 -0.60 11.65 -0.22
C LEU A 143 -1.31 11.68 -1.58
N ASN A 144 -1.28 10.60 -2.36
CA ASN A 144 -2.08 10.48 -3.58
C ASN A 144 -3.60 10.66 -3.27
N PRO A 145 -4.37 11.24 -4.20
CA PRO A 145 -4.03 11.52 -5.60
C PRO A 145 -3.35 12.88 -5.83
N TRP A 146 -2.72 13.03 -7.00
CA TRP A 146 -2.21 14.29 -7.55
C TRP A 146 -2.93 14.63 -8.86
N ASP A 147 -3.03 15.91 -9.21
CA ASP A 147 -3.56 16.37 -10.50
C ASP A 147 -2.42 16.90 -11.37
N TYR A 148 -1.99 16.11 -12.35
CA TYR A 148 -0.90 16.50 -13.24
C TYR A 148 -1.35 17.41 -14.38
N GLY A 149 -2.65 17.64 -14.55
CA GLY A 149 -3.19 18.61 -15.53
C GLY A 149 -2.77 20.05 -15.24
N GLU A 150 -2.31 20.32 -14.02
CA GLU A 150 -1.81 21.63 -13.60
C GLU A 150 -0.29 21.73 -13.50
N THR A 151 0.41 20.79 -14.14
CA THR A 151 1.87 20.81 -14.20
C THR A 151 2.35 22.09 -14.87
N ALA A 152 3.30 22.76 -14.23
CA ALA A 152 3.96 23.94 -14.76
C ALA A 152 5.49 23.73 -14.81
N PRO A 153 6.20 24.45 -15.70
CA PRO A 153 7.65 24.55 -15.63
C PRO A 153 8.06 25.04 -14.24
N PHE A 154 9.00 24.34 -13.62
CA PHE A 154 9.57 24.75 -12.35
C PHE A 154 10.34 26.06 -12.54
N THR A 155 10.04 27.04 -11.70
CA THR A 155 10.73 28.34 -11.66
C THR A 155 11.08 28.68 -10.22
N PRO A 156 12.03 29.60 -9.97
CA PRO A 156 12.34 30.05 -8.60
C PRO A 156 11.13 30.56 -7.80
N ALA A 157 10.05 30.98 -8.47
CA ALA A 157 8.78 31.36 -7.84
C ALA A 157 8.12 30.24 -7.02
N PHE A 158 8.48 28.98 -7.27
CA PHE A 158 8.01 27.85 -6.48
C PHE A 158 8.72 27.76 -5.11
N LEU A 159 9.88 28.42 -4.95
CA LEU A 159 10.67 28.39 -3.72
C LEU A 159 10.42 29.61 -2.81
N GLU A 160 9.42 30.42 -3.12
CA GLU A 160 9.06 31.57 -2.30
C GLU A 160 8.53 31.13 -0.92
N LYS A 161 8.70 31.99 0.10
CA LYS A 161 8.15 31.78 1.47
C LYS A 161 8.74 30.59 2.23
N ASP A 162 10.05 30.38 2.08
CA ASP A 162 10.83 29.40 2.84
C ASP A 162 10.49 27.93 2.52
N VAL A 163 10.20 27.68 1.24
CA VAL A 163 10.02 26.33 0.71
C VAL A 163 11.38 25.70 0.42
N GLN A 164 11.58 24.48 0.90
CA GLN A 164 12.78 23.69 0.60
C GLN A 164 12.54 22.82 -0.64
N ILE A 165 13.60 22.49 -1.37
CA ILE A 165 13.54 21.57 -2.50
C ILE A 165 14.59 20.49 -2.37
N PHE A 166 14.22 19.27 -2.74
CA PHE A 166 15.07 18.10 -2.66
C PHE A 166 15.42 17.61 -4.06
N ALA A 167 16.66 17.17 -4.24
CA ALA A 167 17.12 16.54 -5.48
C ALA A 167 16.77 15.05 -5.50
N PRO A 168 16.50 14.46 -6.68
CA PRO A 168 16.30 13.02 -6.79
C PRO A 168 17.57 12.28 -6.35
N MET A 169 17.39 11.23 -5.56
CA MET A 169 18.48 10.40 -5.09
C MET A 169 18.77 9.28 -6.09
N ASN A 170 20.04 9.04 -6.37
CA ASN A 170 20.47 7.86 -7.13
C ASN A 170 20.70 6.69 -6.18
N ASP A 171 19.61 6.07 -5.73
CA ASP A 171 19.63 4.95 -4.77
C ASP A 171 18.99 3.70 -5.39
N GLU A 172 19.71 2.58 -5.35
CA GLU A 172 19.20 1.30 -5.85
C GLU A 172 17.96 0.80 -5.08
N GLN A 173 17.76 1.26 -3.84
CA GLN A 173 16.60 0.90 -3.05
C GLN A 173 15.28 1.36 -3.70
N LEU A 174 15.31 2.45 -4.47
CA LEU A 174 14.14 3.02 -5.17
C LEU A 174 13.48 2.00 -6.11
N TRP A 175 14.25 1.08 -6.71
CA TRP A 175 13.70 0.03 -7.58
C TRP A 175 12.76 -0.94 -6.87
N THR A 176 12.92 -1.09 -5.55
CA THR A 176 12.11 -2.02 -4.74
C THR A 176 10.92 -1.34 -4.08
N GLU A 177 10.85 -0.01 -4.08
CA GLU A 177 9.81 0.76 -3.38
C GLU A 177 8.40 0.49 -3.88
N PRO A 178 8.12 0.43 -5.20
CA PRO A 178 6.76 0.15 -5.69
C PRO A 178 6.23 -1.17 -5.11
N TYR A 179 7.09 -2.18 -5.06
CA TYR A 179 6.79 -3.50 -4.52
C TYR A 179 6.55 -3.47 -3.00
N ARG A 180 7.37 -2.73 -2.25
CA ARG A 180 7.20 -2.56 -0.80
C ARG A 180 5.90 -1.85 -0.47
N ILE A 181 5.54 -0.82 -1.24
CA ILE A 181 4.28 -0.10 -1.11
C ILE A 181 3.11 -1.04 -1.38
N LEU A 182 3.11 -1.75 -2.51
CA LEU A 182 2.03 -2.65 -2.89
C LEU A 182 1.86 -3.83 -1.92
N TYR A 183 2.96 -4.36 -1.37
CA TYR A 183 2.91 -5.40 -0.34
C TYR A 183 2.14 -4.96 0.90
N ARG A 184 2.18 -3.67 1.23
CA ARG A 184 1.45 -3.11 2.36
C ARG A 184 0.02 -2.69 1.98
N ASP A 185 -0.11 -1.96 0.88
CA ASP A 185 -1.37 -1.35 0.46
C ASP A 185 -2.42 -2.37 0.00
N ILE A 186 -2.03 -3.46 -0.68
CA ILE A 186 -3.02 -4.42 -1.21
C ILE A 186 -3.75 -5.16 -0.07
N PRO A 187 -3.07 -5.68 0.97
CA PRO A 187 -3.76 -6.20 2.14
C PRO A 187 -4.69 -5.18 2.80
N GLU A 188 -4.26 -3.93 2.94
CA GLU A 188 -5.09 -2.86 3.53
C GLU A 188 -6.34 -2.58 2.69
N MET A 189 -6.18 -2.43 1.37
CA MET A 189 -7.25 -2.22 0.42
C MET A 189 -8.27 -3.37 0.48
N LEU A 190 -7.80 -4.62 0.37
CA LEU A 190 -8.67 -5.80 0.42
C LEU A 190 -9.35 -5.99 1.78
N ASN A 191 -8.72 -5.54 2.87
CA ASN A 191 -9.33 -5.51 4.19
C ASN A 191 -10.46 -4.48 4.24
N SER A 192 -10.18 -3.24 3.82
CA SER A 192 -11.14 -2.14 3.88
C SER A 192 -12.36 -2.36 2.97
N GLU A 193 -12.16 -2.88 1.76
CA GLU A 193 -13.23 -3.04 0.77
C GLU A 193 -14.01 -4.36 0.91
N PHE A 194 -13.35 -5.45 1.34
CA PHE A 194 -13.95 -6.79 1.35
C PHE A 194 -13.91 -7.52 2.71
N GLY A 195 -13.36 -6.88 3.74
CA GLY A 195 -13.25 -7.46 5.09
C GLY A 195 -12.26 -8.63 5.18
N LEU A 196 -11.27 -8.69 4.28
CA LEU A 196 -10.27 -9.76 4.22
C LEU A 196 -9.12 -9.47 5.18
N ASN A 197 -8.97 -10.27 6.24
CA ASN A 197 -8.01 -10.00 7.31
C ASN A 197 -6.66 -10.70 7.12
N ASP A 198 -6.68 -11.80 6.37
CA ASP A 198 -5.62 -12.79 6.38
C ASP A 198 -5.04 -12.92 4.95
N VAL A 199 -4.62 -11.78 4.38
CA VAL A 199 -4.20 -11.63 2.97
C VAL A 199 -2.71 -11.91 2.80
N GLU A 200 -2.37 -12.77 1.84
CA GLU A 200 -0.99 -13.00 1.41
C GLU A 200 -0.86 -12.96 -0.12
N LEU A 201 0.18 -12.29 -0.60
CA LEU A 201 0.53 -12.23 -2.02
C LEU A 201 1.54 -13.33 -2.33
N LEU A 202 1.15 -14.31 -3.16
CA LEU A 202 1.98 -15.49 -3.42
C LEU A 202 2.92 -15.32 -4.61
N LYS A 203 2.42 -14.71 -5.68
CA LYS A 203 3.15 -14.48 -6.94
C LYS A 203 2.59 -13.26 -7.59
N TRP A 204 3.45 -12.45 -8.18
CA TRP A 204 3.07 -11.24 -8.88
C TRP A 204 3.74 -11.14 -10.24
N MET A 205 3.12 -10.34 -11.09
CA MET A 205 3.63 -9.86 -12.35
C MET A 205 3.23 -8.40 -12.44
N THR A 206 4.19 -7.56 -12.79
CA THR A 206 3.99 -6.12 -12.88
C THR A 206 4.34 -5.66 -14.29
N ASP A 207 3.63 -4.66 -14.76
CA ASP A 207 4.00 -3.88 -15.92
C ASP A 207 4.04 -2.41 -15.50
N SER A 208 5.10 -1.71 -15.87
CA SER A 208 5.34 -0.34 -15.45
C SER A 208 5.71 0.49 -16.67
N ARG A 209 4.95 1.54 -16.93
CA ARG A 209 5.17 2.46 -18.03
C ARG A 209 5.44 3.86 -17.47
N ARG A 210 6.68 4.30 -17.65
CA ARG A 210 7.08 5.67 -17.32
C ARG A 210 6.51 6.65 -18.33
N HIS A 211 6.03 7.78 -17.85
CA HIS A 211 5.63 8.89 -18.70
C HIS A 211 6.85 9.58 -19.32
N GLN A 212 6.66 10.16 -20.50
CA GLN A 212 7.68 11.01 -21.11
C GLN A 212 7.79 12.29 -20.28
N ASN A 213 9.01 12.62 -19.82
CA ASN A 213 9.24 13.69 -18.83
C ASN A 213 8.51 13.45 -17.49
N SER A 214 8.51 12.20 -17.00
CA SER A 214 7.87 11.77 -15.75
C SER A 214 8.41 12.42 -14.46
N GLY A 215 9.56 13.09 -14.52
CA GLY A 215 10.15 13.75 -13.37
C GLY A 215 9.42 15.04 -13.01
N ILE A 216 8.80 15.07 -11.83
CA ILE A 216 8.04 16.23 -11.33
C ILE A 216 8.34 16.49 -9.85
N ASN A 217 8.38 17.77 -9.45
CA ASN A 217 8.48 18.16 -8.04
C ASN A 217 7.07 18.36 -7.46
N LEU A 218 6.75 17.62 -6.40
CA LEU A 218 5.43 17.66 -5.76
C LEU A 218 5.44 18.50 -4.47
N PRO A 219 4.44 19.39 -4.29
CA PRO A 219 4.34 20.29 -3.14
C PRO A 219 3.80 19.53 -1.93
N ILE A 220 4.53 19.53 -0.82
CA ILE A 220 4.17 18.81 0.40
C ILE A 220 4.38 19.73 1.60
N TRP A 221 3.39 19.78 2.49
CA TRP A 221 3.60 20.29 3.85
C TRP A 221 4.02 19.12 4.73
N PHE A 222 5.18 19.19 5.37
CA PHE A 222 5.79 18.07 6.07
C PHE A 222 6.13 18.44 7.51
N LEU A 223 5.88 17.48 8.42
CA LEU A 223 6.22 17.55 9.83
C LEU A 223 6.85 16.22 10.24
N ASP A 224 8.15 16.25 10.55
CA ASP A 224 8.84 15.10 11.14
C ASP A 224 8.82 15.17 12.67
N LYS A 225 8.80 14.00 13.29
CA LYS A 225 8.95 13.82 14.72
C LYS A 225 9.91 12.68 14.98
N ALA A 226 11.18 13.03 15.10
CA ALA A 226 12.04 12.36 16.07
C ALA A 226 11.91 13.13 17.39
N SER A 227 11.56 12.45 18.50
CA SER A 227 11.66 13.05 19.83
C SER A 227 13.14 13.30 20.14
N GLU A 228 13.55 14.54 20.43
CA GLU A 228 14.93 14.87 20.78
C GLU A 228 15.36 14.29 22.15
N ALA A 229 14.40 14.03 23.04
CA ALA A 229 14.72 13.80 24.46
C ALA A 229 14.83 12.33 24.85
N LYS A 230 14.17 11.42 24.13
CA LYS A 230 14.21 9.97 24.31
C LYS A 230 13.86 9.33 22.97
N GLU A 231 14.52 8.23 22.59
CA GLU A 231 13.99 7.25 21.64
C GLU A 231 12.66 6.68 22.20
N SER A 232 11.63 7.51 22.29
CA SER A 232 10.29 7.09 22.66
C SER A 232 9.84 6.10 21.60
N ASP A 233 9.32 4.96 22.05
CA ASP A 233 8.90 3.84 21.22
C ASP A 233 7.97 4.22 20.05
N LEU A 234 7.32 5.39 20.05
CA LEU A 234 6.41 5.87 19.01
C LEU A 234 6.99 7.12 18.30
N GLN A 235 7.14 7.05 16.98
CA GLN A 235 7.41 8.17 16.09
C GLN A 235 6.18 8.46 15.24
N ILE A 236 5.89 9.74 14.99
CA ILE A 236 4.70 10.17 14.23
C ILE A 236 5.12 11.13 13.13
N ARG A 237 5.05 10.71 11.87
CA ARG A 237 5.35 11.60 10.74
C ARG A 237 4.04 12.06 10.12
N MET A 238 3.94 13.35 9.82
CA MET A 238 2.72 13.92 9.26
C MET A 238 3.04 14.68 7.98
N ALA A 239 2.12 14.60 7.02
CA ALA A 239 2.24 15.32 5.77
C ALA A 239 0.87 15.74 5.24
N VAL A 240 0.84 16.83 4.48
CA VAL A 240 -0.34 17.26 3.72
C VAL A 240 0.06 17.44 2.27
N ASN A 241 -0.74 16.90 1.36
CA ASN A 241 -0.60 17.14 -0.06
C ASN A 241 -0.86 18.64 -0.33
N GLY A 242 0.15 19.37 -0.82
CA GLY A 242 0.10 20.81 -1.03
C GLY A 242 -0.85 21.26 -2.15
N GLN A 243 -1.31 20.33 -2.99
CA GLN A 243 -2.28 20.57 -4.06
C GLN A 243 -3.71 20.20 -3.63
N THR A 244 -3.91 19.00 -3.07
CA THR A 244 -5.25 18.46 -2.77
C THR A 244 -5.70 18.67 -1.34
N GLY A 245 -4.78 18.99 -0.43
CA GLY A 245 -5.04 19.15 1.00
C GLY A 245 -5.26 17.85 1.77
N LYS A 246 -5.04 16.69 1.15
CA LYS A 246 -5.08 15.40 1.85
C LYS A 246 -4.01 15.32 2.94
N ALA A 247 -4.45 15.12 4.18
CA ALA A 247 -3.59 14.97 5.34
C ALA A 247 -3.33 13.48 5.64
N VAL A 248 -2.10 13.16 6.04
CA VAL A 248 -1.66 11.81 6.41
C VAL A 248 -0.83 11.88 7.68
N ALA A 249 -1.06 10.92 8.59
CA ALA A 249 -0.17 10.63 9.71
C ALA A 249 0.29 9.17 9.63
N LEU A 250 1.58 8.93 9.80
CA LEU A 250 2.22 7.63 9.88
C LEU A 250 2.75 7.42 11.29
N PHE A 251 2.34 6.31 11.90
CA PHE A 251 2.74 5.91 13.25
C PHE A 251 3.72 4.76 13.14
N LEU A 252 4.93 4.97 13.65
CA LEU A 252 6.02 3.99 13.66
C LEU A 252 6.32 3.63 15.10
N GLN A 253 6.23 2.35 15.45
CA GLN A 253 6.57 1.92 16.80
C GLN A 253 7.38 0.62 16.82
N ALA A 254 8.49 0.64 17.55
CA ALA A 254 9.37 -0.51 17.70
C ALA A 254 8.57 -1.75 18.17
N GLY A 255 8.69 -2.86 17.42
CA GLY A 255 8.02 -4.12 17.73
C GLY A 255 6.50 -4.14 17.46
N LYS A 256 5.91 -3.06 16.95
CA LYS A 256 4.51 -3.01 16.51
C LYS A 256 4.42 -2.84 15.00
N LYS A 257 3.23 -3.13 14.47
CA LYS A 257 2.95 -2.91 13.04
C LYS A 257 2.66 -1.43 12.81
N ASP A 258 3.40 -0.82 11.91
CA ASP A 258 3.16 0.55 11.46
C ASP A 258 1.76 0.70 10.86
N TYR A 259 1.15 1.86 11.04
CA TYR A 259 -0.17 2.16 10.49
C TYR A 259 -0.31 3.64 10.12
N THR A 260 -1.32 3.94 9.30
CA THR A 260 -1.56 5.29 8.80
C THR A 260 -2.98 5.75 9.12
N ARG A 261 -3.13 7.07 9.33
CA ARG A 261 -4.40 7.78 9.33
C ARG A 261 -4.40 8.78 8.19
N THR A 262 -5.53 8.91 7.52
CA THR A 262 -5.70 9.83 6.38
C THR A 262 -6.97 10.63 6.53
N LEU A 263 -6.95 11.88 6.10
CA LEU A 263 -8.12 12.75 6.03
C LEU A 263 -8.07 13.54 4.73
N ASP A 264 -9.09 13.37 3.89
CA ASP A 264 -9.24 14.15 2.67
C ASP A 264 -9.79 15.55 2.99
N LEU A 265 -9.42 16.54 2.17
CA LEU A 265 -9.96 17.89 2.27
C LEU A 265 -11.47 17.88 1.99
N TYR A 266 -12.23 18.72 2.70
CA TYR A 266 -13.66 18.88 2.46
C TYR A 266 -14.01 20.35 2.15
N PRO A 267 -14.71 20.62 1.04
CA PRO A 267 -15.07 19.68 -0.02
C PRO A 267 -13.82 19.13 -0.74
N PRO A 268 -13.90 17.93 -1.36
CA PRO A 268 -12.80 17.41 -2.16
C PRO A 268 -12.46 18.38 -3.31
N PRO A 269 -11.18 18.53 -3.66
CA PRO A 269 -10.79 19.33 -4.82
C PRO A 269 -11.31 18.69 -6.12
N GLU A 270 -11.64 19.53 -7.10
CA GLU A 270 -11.88 19.08 -8.47
C GLU A 270 -10.56 18.66 -9.10
N MET A 271 -10.56 17.52 -9.80
CA MET A 271 -9.37 16.90 -10.39
C MET A 271 -9.60 16.73 -11.89
N SER A 272 -8.57 16.99 -12.69
CA SER A 272 -8.60 16.74 -14.13
C SER A 272 -8.48 15.25 -14.49
N ASP A 273 -8.65 14.95 -15.78
CA ASP A 273 -8.45 13.60 -16.34
C ASP A 273 -6.99 13.13 -16.28
N GLU A 274 -6.04 14.05 -16.05
CA GLU A 274 -4.62 13.78 -15.88
C GLU A 274 -4.25 13.53 -14.41
N SER A 275 -5.21 13.19 -13.56
CA SER A 275 -4.98 12.91 -12.14
C SER A 275 -4.53 11.47 -11.87
N THR A 276 -3.99 11.22 -10.67
CA THR A 276 -3.73 9.87 -10.18
C THR A 276 -5.02 9.10 -10.01
N ILE A 277 -5.11 7.92 -10.63
CA ILE A 277 -6.28 7.05 -10.55
C ILE A 277 -5.85 5.67 -10.06
N TYR A 278 -6.54 5.16 -9.05
CA TYR A 278 -6.41 3.78 -8.60
C TYR A 278 -7.64 3.00 -9.05
N SER A 279 -7.42 1.94 -9.82
CA SER A 279 -8.52 1.07 -10.24
C SER A 279 -9.08 0.33 -9.04
N GLN A 280 -10.38 0.06 -9.06
CA GLN A 280 -10.94 -0.92 -8.13
C GLN A 280 -10.24 -2.28 -8.34
N PRO A 281 -9.90 -3.01 -7.26
CA PRO A 281 -9.33 -4.35 -7.36
C PRO A 281 -10.34 -5.31 -8.00
N ILE A 282 -9.90 -6.04 -9.03
CA ILE A 282 -10.77 -7.01 -9.73
C ILE A 282 -10.20 -8.42 -9.66
N ALA A 283 -11.07 -9.42 -9.49
CA ALA A 283 -10.67 -10.81 -9.65
C ALA A 283 -10.63 -11.16 -11.13
N ILE A 284 -9.60 -11.88 -11.57
CA ILE A 284 -9.48 -12.34 -12.95
C ILE A 284 -9.30 -13.87 -13.05
N GLU A 285 -9.93 -14.46 -14.06
CA GLU A 285 -9.80 -15.88 -14.39
C GLU A 285 -9.26 -16.03 -15.82
N TYR A 286 -8.26 -16.89 -16.02
CA TYR A 286 -7.75 -17.23 -17.35
C TYR A 286 -8.77 -18.11 -18.11
N LYS A 287 -9.19 -17.70 -19.31
CA LYS A 287 -10.23 -18.41 -20.10
C LYS A 287 -9.70 -19.09 -21.37
N LYS A 288 -8.52 -18.71 -21.86
CA LYS A 288 -7.98 -18.93 -23.24
C LYS A 288 -8.62 -18.04 -24.30
N GLU A 289 -7.93 -17.88 -25.42
CA GLU A 289 -8.33 -17.02 -26.54
C GLU A 289 -9.79 -17.18 -26.97
N PRO A 290 -10.44 -16.07 -27.44
CA PRO A 290 -9.87 -14.75 -27.75
C PRO A 290 -9.70 -13.81 -26.55
N PHE A 291 -10.14 -14.20 -25.35
CA PHE A 291 -10.00 -13.40 -24.13
C PHE A 291 -9.03 -14.08 -23.17
N LEU A 292 -7.81 -13.55 -23.07
CA LEU A 292 -6.76 -14.09 -22.19
C LEU A 292 -7.26 -14.18 -20.73
N PHE A 293 -7.94 -13.14 -20.25
CA PHE A 293 -8.52 -13.08 -18.90
C PHE A 293 -9.94 -12.54 -18.92
N GLN A 294 -10.77 -13.03 -18.01
CA GLN A 294 -12.12 -12.53 -17.76
C GLN A 294 -12.20 -11.95 -16.34
N ALA A 295 -12.67 -10.71 -16.24
CA ALA A 295 -12.97 -10.07 -14.96
C ALA A 295 -14.17 -10.73 -14.27
N SER A 296 -14.11 -10.82 -12.95
CA SER A 296 -15.17 -11.32 -12.08
C SER A 296 -15.23 -10.46 -10.83
N ASP A 297 -16.44 -10.30 -10.28
CA ASP A 297 -16.62 -9.70 -8.96
C ASP A 297 -15.88 -10.54 -7.91
N ILE A 298 -15.06 -9.89 -7.07
CA ILE A 298 -14.31 -10.53 -6.00
C ILE A 298 -15.25 -11.35 -5.11
N ASN A 299 -16.45 -10.86 -4.80
CA ASN A 299 -17.41 -11.56 -3.95
C ASN A 299 -17.85 -12.92 -4.52
N GLN A 300 -17.80 -13.09 -5.84
CA GLN A 300 -18.16 -14.35 -6.50
C GLN A 300 -17.04 -15.40 -6.43
N VAL A 301 -15.79 -14.98 -6.26
CA VAL A 301 -14.63 -15.89 -6.11
C VAL A 301 -14.32 -16.20 -4.65
N LEU A 302 -14.79 -15.37 -3.71
CA LEU A 302 -14.66 -15.62 -2.28
C LEU A 302 -15.53 -16.80 -1.84
N GLY A 303 -14.91 -17.79 -1.22
CA GLY A 303 -15.56 -18.96 -0.65
C GLY A 303 -15.81 -18.84 0.85
N LYS A 304 -16.04 -20.00 1.47
CA LYS A 304 -16.16 -20.14 2.92
C LYS A 304 -14.80 -19.94 3.59
N HIS A 305 -14.85 -19.46 4.84
CA HIS A 305 -13.68 -19.28 5.68
C HIS A 305 -12.80 -20.55 5.79
N ARG A 306 -11.49 -20.38 5.73
CA ARG A 306 -10.44 -21.40 5.77
C ARG A 306 -9.48 -21.09 6.92
N SER A 307 -9.26 -22.06 7.81
CA SER A 307 -8.29 -21.91 8.90
C SER A 307 -6.84 -21.77 8.39
N LYS A 308 -5.98 -21.11 9.17
CA LYS A 308 -4.52 -21.00 8.90
C LYS A 308 -3.87 -22.36 8.61
N PHE A 309 -4.25 -23.38 9.38
CA PHE A 309 -3.78 -24.75 9.17
C PHE A 309 -4.16 -25.30 7.79
N ARG A 310 -5.44 -25.15 7.40
CA ARG A 310 -5.91 -25.57 6.07
C ARG A 310 -5.19 -24.84 4.95
N ARG A 311 -4.93 -23.54 5.10
CA ARG A 311 -4.21 -22.73 4.10
C ARG A 311 -2.77 -23.20 3.87
N ARG A 312 -2.05 -23.59 4.93
CA ARG A 312 -0.69 -24.17 4.80
C ARG A 312 -0.68 -25.47 3.99
N PHE A 313 -1.66 -26.35 4.19
CA PHE A 313 -1.79 -27.59 3.41
C PHE A 313 -2.10 -27.34 1.93
N ASP A 314 -2.94 -26.34 1.64
CA ASP A 314 -3.27 -25.97 0.25
C ASP A 314 -2.07 -25.34 -0.50
N ARG A 315 -0.95 -25.01 0.18
CA ARG A 315 0.28 -24.47 -0.44
C ARG A 315 1.29 -25.51 -0.84
N SER A 316 1.48 -26.56 -0.04
CA SER A 316 2.64 -27.45 -0.19
C SER A 316 2.57 -28.36 -1.42
N GLY A 317 1.43 -28.43 -2.11
CA GLY A 317 1.22 -29.36 -3.23
C GLY A 317 1.34 -30.85 -2.86
N SER A 318 1.69 -31.17 -1.60
CA SER A 318 2.10 -32.49 -1.16
C SER A 318 0.92 -33.38 -0.77
N MET A 319 -0.15 -32.79 -0.24
CA MET A 319 -1.38 -33.51 0.12
C MET A 319 -2.54 -32.54 0.35
N LYS A 320 -3.71 -32.77 -0.28
CA LYS A 320 -4.92 -31.97 0.01
C LYS A 320 -5.26 -32.11 1.50
N TYR A 321 -5.65 -31.02 2.16
CA TYR A 321 -6.04 -31.01 3.59
C TYR A 321 -7.02 -32.13 3.96
N ARG A 322 -8.00 -32.43 3.09
CA ARG A 322 -8.98 -33.49 3.32
C ARG A 322 -8.34 -34.88 3.38
N THR A 323 -7.32 -35.13 2.57
CA THR A 323 -6.56 -36.39 2.55
C THR A 323 -5.71 -36.52 3.81
N PHE A 324 -5.12 -35.42 4.29
CA PHE A 324 -4.42 -35.40 5.58
C PHE A 324 -5.35 -35.68 6.75
N VAL A 325 -6.53 -35.04 6.80
CA VAL A 325 -7.54 -35.31 7.84
C VAL A 325 -7.99 -36.77 7.81
N ALA A 326 -8.23 -37.33 6.61
CA ALA A 326 -8.55 -38.74 6.47
C ALA A 326 -7.43 -39.64 7.03
N LEU A 327 -6.16 -39.31 6.74
CA LEU A 327 -5.01 -40.04 7.26
C LEU A 327 -4.98 -40.01 8.79
N CYS A 328 -5.16 -38.85 9.41
CA CYS A 328 -5.20 -38.72 10.87
C CYS A 328 -6.33 -39.54 11.50
N ILE A 329 -7.53 -39.52 10.91
CA ILE A 329 -8.67 -40.31 11.40
C ILE A 329 -8.35 -41.80 11.35
N HIS A 330 -7.75 -42.28 10.26
CA HIS A 330 -7.40 -43.69 10.11
C HIS A 330 -6.25 -44.13 11.02
N ILE A 331 -5.26 -43.27 11.26
CA ILE A 331 -4.21 -43.53 12.25
C ILE A 331 -4.79 -43.62 13.66
N ALA A 332 -5.68 -42.69 14.04
CA ALA A 332 -6.33 -42.70 15.35
C ALA A 332 -7.21 -43.94 15.53
N LEU A 333 -7.95 -44.34 14.48
CA LEU A 333 -8.77 -45.55 14.50
C LEU A 333 -7.90 -46.81 14.64
N GLY A 334 -6.79 -46.90 13.91
CA GLY A 334 -5.84 -48.02 14.00
C GLY A 334 -5.23 -48.15 15.40
N LEU A 335 -4.86 -47.02 16.02
CA LEU A 335 -4.38 -46.98 17.41
C LEU A 335 -5.46 -47.40 18.41
N ALA A 336 -6.69 -46.90 18.28
CA ALA A 336 -7.79 -47.27 19.16
C ALA A 336 -8.13 -48.77 19.08
N LEU A 337 -8.16 -49.33 17.86
CA LEU A 337 -8.38 -50.76 17.64
C LEU A 337 -7.24 -51.61 18.20
N SER A 338 -6.00 -51.15 18.07
CA SER A 338 -4.83 -51.83 18.63
C SER A 338 -4.86 -51.81 20.17
N ILE A 339 -5.23 -50.70 20.80
CA ILE A 339 -5.40 -50.60 22.26
C ILE A 339 -6.53 -51.52 22.73
N PHE A 340 -7.65 -51.55 22.01
CA PHE A 340 -8.78 -52.45 22.31
C PHE A 340 -8.39 -53.93 22.19
N ALA A 341 -7.63 -54.30 21.15
CA ALA A 341 -7.14 -55.65 20.97
C ALA A 341 -6.12 -56.07 22.05
N LEU A 342 -5.34 -55.12 22.58
CA LEU A 342 -4.39 -55.35 23.68
C LEU A 342 -5.07 -55.49 25.05
N SER A 343 -6.26 -54.90 25.23
CA SER A 343 -7.03 -54.91 26.48
C SER A 343 -8.02 -56.07 26.58
N SER A 344 -8.41 -56.70 25.47
CA SER A 344 -9.27 -57.89 25.51
C SER A 344 -8.45 -59.16 25.78
N SER A 345 -8.91 -59.95 26.75
CA SER A 345 -8.21 -61.16 27.20
C SER A 345 -8.23 -62.31 26.18
N GLU A 346 -9.22 -62.33 25.29
CA GLU A 346 -9.38 -63.37 24.26
C GLU A 346 -8.40 -63.23 23.09
N LEU A 347 -8.03 -62.01 22.70
CA LEU A 347 -7.16 -61.73 21.54
C LEU A 347 -5.66 -61.85 21.85
N ARG A 348 -5.27 -61.97 23.13
CA ARG A 348 -3.86 -62.19 23.52
C ARG A 348 -3.35 -63.59 23.16
N ALA A 349 -4.24 -64.56 22.97
CA ALA A 349 -3.87 -65.95 22.74
C ALA A 349 -3.23 -66.22 21.36
N GLU A 350 -3.47 -65.36 20.36
CA GLU A 350 -2.97 -65.55 18.98
C GLU A 350 -1.69 -64.76 18.64
N GLY A 351 -1.07 -64.10 19.61
CA GLY A 351 0.19 -63.37 19.40
C GLY A 351 -0.02 -61.88 19.07
N VAL A 352 0.38 -61.05 20.03
CA VAL A 352 0.17 -59.59 20.05
C VAL A 352 0.66 -58.85 18.80
N PHE A 353 1.74 -59.32 18.18
CA PHE A 353 2.28 -58.68 16.97
C PHE A 353 1.38 -58.86 15.75
N GLY A 354 0.70 -60.01 15.62
CA GLY A 354 -0.18 -60.31 14.48
C GLY A 354 -1.45 -59.47 14.51
N THR A 355 -2.06 -59.31 15.68
CA THR A 355 -3.28 -58.51 15.88
C THR A 355 -3.04 -57.01 15.69
N VAL A 356 -1.91 -56.49 16.18
CA VAL A 356 -1.54 -55.09 15.92
C VAL A 356 -1.25 -54.87 14.43
N ALA A 357 -0.48 -55.75 13.79
CA ALA A 357 -0.19 -55.63 12.35
C ALA A 357 -1.47 -55.70 11.49
N ALA A 358 -2.40 -56.60 11.79
CA ALA A 358 -3.69 -56.69 11.12
C ALA A 358 -4.54 -55.43 11.28
N SER A 359 -4.52 -54.81 12.47
CA SER A 359 -5.23 -53.55 12.76
C SER A 359 -4.72 -52.40 11.89
N PHE A 360 -3.41 -52.25 11.77
CA PHE A 360 -2.80 -51.24 10.91
C PHE A 360 -3.01 -51.53 9.42
N PHE A 361 -3.01 -52.80 9.01
CA PHE A 361 -3.29 -53.20 7.63
C PHE A 361 -4.73 -52.87 7.22
N LEU A 362 -5.71 -53.14 8.09
CA LEU A 362 -7.11 -52.75 7.89
C LEU A 362 -7.28 -51.23 7.84
N ALA A 363 -6.61 -50.48 8.72
CA ALA A 363 -6.62 -49.03 8.68
C ALA A 363 -6.01 -48.47 7.39
N ALA A 364 -4.94 -49.07 6.87
CA ALA A 364 -4.31 -48.68 5.60
C ALA A 364 -5.21 -48.96 4.38
N LEU A 365 -5.87 -50.13 4.34
CA LEU A 365 -6.86 -50.45 3.29
C LEU A 365 -8.05 -49.48 3.33
N SER A 366 -8.56 -49.20 4.53
CA SER A 366 -9.66 -48.26 4.75
C SER A 366 -9.28 -46.83 4.34
N PHE A 367 -8.06 -46.39 4.64
CA PHE A 367 -7.50 -45.12 4.17
C PHE A 367 -7.41 -45.09 2.64
N GLY A 368 -6.85 -46.12 2.00
CA GLY A 368 -6.76 -46.23 0.54
C GLY A 368 -8.11 -46.13 -0.13
N LEU A 369 -9.12 -46.84 0.40
CA LEU A 369 -10.50 -46.78 -0.08
C LEU A 369 -11.11 -45.38 0.11
N THR A 370 -10.89 -44.75 1.26
CA THR A 370 -11.36 -43.38 1.54
C THR A 370 -10.79 -42.38 0.54
N VAL A 371 -9.49 -42.47 0.25
CA VAL A 371 -8.81 -41.61 -0.74
C VAL A 371 -9.36 -41.87 -2.15
N ALA A 372 -9.57 -43.13 -2.53
CA ALA A 372 -10.15 -43.49 -3.83
C ALA A 372 -11.58 -42.94 -3.99
N ILE A 373 -12.42 -43.09 -2.97
CA ILE A 373 -13.79 -42.54 -2.94
C ILE A 373 -13.76 -41.01 -3.04
N MET A 374 -12.89 -40.35 -2.26
CA MET A 374 -12.75 -38.89 -2.32
C MET A 374 -12.32 -38.39 -3.70
N LYS A 375 -11.39 -39.10 -4.36
CA LYS A 375 -10.96 -38.80 -5.73
C LYS A 375 -12.11 -39.02 -6.74
N GLY A 376 -12.91 -40.06 -6.55
CA GLY A 376 -14.15 -40.30 -7.31
C GLY A 376 -15.18 -39.17 -7.14
N PHE A 377 -15.41 -38.70 -5.92
CA PHE A 377 -16.31 -37.58 -5.63
C PHE A 377 -15.82 -36.25 -6.22
N ASP A 378 -14.51 -35.97 -6.17
CA ASP A 378 -13.92 -34.78 -6.80
C ASP A 378 -14.16 -34.83 -8.33
N ASN A 379 -13.97 -35.98 -8.97
CA ASN A 379 -14.28 -36.17 -10.39
C ASN A 379 -15.77 -35.97 -10.71
N LEU A 380 -16.67 -36.51 -9.87
CA LEU A 380 -18.12 -36.32 -10.02
C LEU A 380 -18.53 -34.85 -9.87
N LYS A 381 -17.88 -34.07 -8.99
CA LYS A 381 -18.12 -32.62 -8.87
C LYS A 381 -17.67 -31.87 -10.12
N ILE A 382 -16.54 -32.24 -10.72
CA ILE A 382 -16.06 -31.65 -11.98
C ILE A 382 -17.05 -31.95 -13.11
N ILE A 383 -17.55 -33.19 -13.19
CA ILE A 383 -18.57 -33.60 -14.18
C ILE A 383 -19.88 -32.82 -13.95
N SER A 384 -20.36 -32.74 -12.71
CA SER A 384 -21.56 -31.97 -12.35
C SER A 384 -21.42 -30.48 -12.68
N ALA A 385 -20.26 -29.89 -12.42
CA ALA A 385 -19.97 -28.50 -12.78
C ALA A 385 -19.95 -28.28 -14.30
N ARG A 386 -19.43 -29.24 -15.08
CA ARG A 386 -19.48 -29.22 -16.56
C ARG A 386 -20.92 -29.32 -17.07
N ILE A 387 -21.73 -30.23 -16.51
CA ILE A 387 -23.15 -30.39 -16.86
C ILE A 387 -23.92 -29.10 -16.54
N LYS A 388 -23.75 -28.51 -15.36
CA LYS A 388 -24.39 -27.23 -15.01
C LYS A 388 -23.98 -26.09 -15.96
N ARG A 389 -22.73 -26.06 -16.43
CA ARG A 389 -22.29 -25.08 -17.44
C ARG A 389 -22.92 -25.35 -18.81
N SER A 390 -23.06 -26.60 -19.24
CA SER A 390 -23.76 -26.94 -20.49
C SER A 390 -25.24 -26.58 -20.44
N ILE A 391 -25.93 -26.86 -19.34
CA ILE A 391 -27.35 -26.50 -19.16
C ILE A 391 -27.54 -24.98 -19.20
N ARG A 392 -26.64 -24.21 -18.57
CA ARG A 392 -26.68 -22.73 -18.64
C ARG A 392 -26.40 -22.17 -20.04
N ARG A 393 -25.62 -22.86 -20.88
CA ARG A 393 -25.44 -22.48 -22.29
C ARG A 393 -26.67 -22.81 -23.12
N PHE A 394 -27.30 -23.95 -22.87
CA PHE A 394 -28.50 -24.38 -23.58
C PHE A 394 -29.69 -23.44 -23.29
N ASN A 395 -29.85 -22.96 -22.06
CA ASN A 395 -30.91 -21.99 -21.70
C ASN A 395 -30.64 -20.53 -22.13
N ARG A 396 -29.54 -20.25 -22.85
CA ARG A 396 -29.21 -18.91 -23.37
C ARG A 396 -29.35 -18.82 -24.91
N HIS A 397 -29.65 -19.93 -25.56
CA HIS A 397 -30.19 -19.98 -26.92
C HIS A 397 -31.68 -20.24 -26.82
#